data_AF-A0A3C0QD12-F1
#
_entry.id   AF-A0A3C0QD12-F1
#
_cell.length_a   1.000
_cell.length_b   1.000
_cell.length_c   1.000
_cell.angle_alpha   90.00
_cell.angle_beta   90.00
_cell.angle_gamma   90.00
#
_symmetry.space_group_name_H-M   'P 1'
#
loop_
_entity.id
_entity.type
_entity.pdbx_description
1 polymer ?
#
loop_
_entity_poly.entity_id
_entity_poly.type
_entity_poly.pdbx_seq_one_letter_code
_entity_poly.pdbx_strand_id
1 'polypeptide(L)' 'MCEAQEQLERVIARMQVIQIAIKASGQPASMFELGELKDLGREYARLVDDLSNTSTGPSRA' A
#
# COMPACT_ATOMS: atom_id res chain seq x y z
N MET A 1 -7.22 11.20 12.18
CA MET A 1 -6.18 11.18 11.13
C MET A 1 -6.85 11.55 9.81
N CYS A 2 -6.12 11.91 8.75
CA CYS A 2 -6.76 12.13 7.45
C CYS A 2 -7.16 10.77 6.85
N GLU A 3 -8.31 10.68 6.18
CA GLU A 3 -8.85 9.43 5.61
C GLU A 3 -7.83 8.70 4.71
N ALA A 4 -7.09 9.45 3.89
CA ALA A 4 -6.04 8.92 3.02
C ALA A 4 -4.89 8.25 3.79
N GLN A 5 -4.55 8.75 4.98
CA GLN A 5 -3.52 8.16 5.83
C GLN A 5 -4.00 6.83 6.45
N GLU A 6 -5.25 6.77 6.88
CA GLU A 6 -5.85 5.53 7.38
C GLU A 6 -6.00 4.47 6.27
N GLN A 7 -6.28 4.89 5.03
CA GLN A 7 -6.26 4.01 3.87
C GLN A 7 -4.85 3.47 3.59
N LEU A 8 -3.82 4.32 3.64
CA LEU A 8 -2.44 3.91 3.44
C LEU A 8 -2.00 2.88 4.48
N GLU A 9 -2.32 3.09 5.75
CA GLU A 9 -2.03 2.14 6.83
C GLU A 9 -2.69 0.78 6.61
N ARG A 10 -3.96 0.77 6.13
CA ARG A 10 -4.66 -0.48 5.80
C ARG A 10 -3.99 -1.25 4.66
N VAL A 11 -3.57 -0.55 3.60
CA VAL A 11 -2.85 -1.16 2.47
C VAL A 11 -1.53 -1.78 2.94
N ILE A 12 -0.74 -1.04 3.72
CA ILE A 12 0.53 -1.53 4.28
C ILE A 12 0.30 -2.76 5.15
N ALA A 13 -0.69 -2.73 6.06
CA ALA A 13 -1.00 -3.85 6.93
C ALA A 13 -1.39 -5.10 6.12
N ARG A 14 -2.18 -4.94 5.05
CA ARG A 14 -2.57 -6.06 4.20
C ARG A 14 -1.38 -6.67 3.45
N MET A 15 -0.49 -5.84 2.89
CA MET A 15 0.74 -6.32 2.25
C MET A 15 1.61 -7.13 3.22
N GLN A 16 1.78 -6.65 4.44
CA GLN A 16 2.55 -7.33 5.48
C GLN A 16 1.95 -8.69 5.84
N VAL A 17 0.63 -8.79 5.97
CA VAL A 17 -0.06 -10.07 6.24
C VAL A 17 0.25 -11.10 5.16
N ILE A 18 0.16 -10.71 3.88
CA ILE A 18 0.44 -11.62 2.76
C ILE A 18 1.91 -12.05 2.76
N GLN A 19 2.83 -11.10 2.94
CA GLN A 19 4.27 -11.40 2.97
C GLN A 19 4.66 -12.31 4.13
N ILE A 20 4.05 -12.13 5.31
CA ILE A 20 4.24 -13.01 6.46
C ILE A 20 3.68 -14.40 6.16
N ALA A 21 2.50 -14.50 5.55
CA ALA A 21 1.91 -15.78 5.17
C ALA A 21 2.79 -16.55 4.17
N ILE A 22 3.29 -15.89 3.12
CA ILE A 22 4.23 -16.47 2.16
C ILE A 22 5.47 -16.99 2.90
N LYS A 23 6.09 -16.15 3.74
CA LYS A 23 7.29 -16.53 4.50
C LYS A 23 7.05 -17.71 5.44
N ALA A 24 5.90 -17.73 6.13
CA ALA A 24 5.53 -18.78 7.07
C ALA A 24 5.21 -20.11 6.35
N SER A 25 4.70 -20.06 5.11
CA SER A 25 4.38 -21.25 4.34
C SER A 25 5.62 -22.07 3.94
N GLY A 26 6.79 -21.42 3.83
CA GLY A 26 8.00 -22.02 3.26
C GLY A 26 7.88 -22.40 1.79
N GLN A 27 6.77 -22.04 1.14
CA GLN A 27 6.51 -22.26 -0.27
C GLN A 27 6.76 -20.96 -1.06
N PRO A 28 7.04 -21.07 -2.37
CA PRO A 28 7.00 -19.91 -3.25
C PRO A 28 5.61 -19.26 -3.22
N ALA A 29 5.58 -17.94 -3.36
CA ALA A 29 4.32 -17.20 -3.47
C ALA A 29 3.49 -17.70 -4.65
N SER A 30 2.21 -17.93 -4.42
CA SER A 30 1.24 -18.26 -5.45
C SER A 30 0.99 -17.08 -6.37
N MET A 31 0.50 -17.36 -7.58
CA MET A 31 0.09 -16.31 -8.53
C MET A 31 -1.02 -15.42 -7.96
N PHE A 32 -1.86 -15.97 -7.07
CA PHE A 32 -2.88 -15.20 -6.38
C PHE A 32 -2.27 -14.18 -5.42
N GLU A 33 -1.36 -14.60 -4.54
CA GLU A 33 -0.68 -13.70 -3.60
C GLU A 33 0.15 -12.64 -4.32
N LEU A 34 0.81 -13.01 -5.42
CA LEU A 34 1.55 -12.07 -6.27
C LEU A 34 0.62 -11.06 -6.95
N GLY A 35 -0.55 -11.50 -7.40
CA GLY A 35 -1.58 -10.62 -7.96
C GLY A 35 -2.07 -9.60 -6.93
N GLU A 36 -2.43 -10.09 -5.73
CA GLU A 36 -2.89 -9.23 -4.64
C GLU A 36 -1.81 -8.21 -4.20
N LEU A 37 -0.56 -8.65 -4.05
CA LEU A 37 0.56 -7.75 -3.73
C LEU A 37 0.79 -6.69 -4.81
N LYS A 38 0.61 -7.03 -6.08
CA LYS A 38 0.75 -6.09 -7.20
C LYS A 38 -0.35 -5.02 -7.15
N ASP A 39 -1.58 -5.41 -6.89
CA ASP A 39 -2.70 -4.48 -6.81
C ASP A 39 -2.58 -3.56 -5.59
N LEU A 40 -2.20 -4.10 -4.43
CA LEU A 40 -1.89 -3.31 -3.23
C LEU A 40 -0.70 -2.35 -3.45
N GLY A 41 0.34 -2.78 -4.17
CA GLY A 41 1.48 -1.91 -4.49
C GLY A 41 1.10 -0.72 -5.38
N ARG A 42 0.12 -0.90 -6.29
CA ARG A 42 -0.42 0.20 -7.11
C ARG A 42 -1.25 1.17 -6.27
N GLU A 43 -2.07 0.64 -5.36
CA GLU A 43 -2.87 1.45 -4.45
C GLU A 43 -1.98 2.25 -3.49
N TYR A 44 -0.94 1.62 -2.94
CA TYR A 44 0.07 2.29 -2.13
C TYR A 44 0.70 3.48 -2.87
N ALA A 45 1.16 3.27 -4.11
CA ALA A 45 1.80 4.32 -4.90
C ALA A 45 0.85 5.51 -5.12
N ARG A 46 -0.41 5.24 -5.47
CA ARG A 46 -1.44 6.28 -5.62
C ARG A 46 -1.65 7.06 -4.32
N LEU A 47 -1.82 6.38 -3.19
CA LEU A 47 -2.08 7.03 -1.91
C LEU A 47 -0.89 7.88 -1.44
N VAL A 48 0.34 7.42 -1.68
CA VAL A 48 1.55 8.21 -1.40
C VAL A 48 1.58 9.47 -2.26
N ASP A 49 1.34 9.35 -3.57
CA ASP A 49 1.29 10.50 -4.48
C ASP A 49 0.21 11.51 -4.04
N ASP A 50 -1.00 11.03 -3.70
CA ASP A 50 -2.10 11.90 -3.25
C ASP A 50 -1.75 12.63 -1.94
N LEU A 51 -1.13 11.95 -0.98
CA LEU A 51 -0.68 12.54 0.28
C LEU A 51 0.45 13.57 0.07
N SER A 52 1.41 13.26 -0.80
CA SER A 52 2.50 14.18 -1.15
C SER A 52 2.00 15.43 -1.88
N ASN A 53 1.01 15.27 -2.76
CA ASN A 53 0.39 16.40 -3.46
C ASN A 53 -0.49 17.24 -2.53
N THR A 54 -1.13 16.63 -1.52
CA THR A 54 -1.91 17.36 -0.50
C THR A 54 -1.02 18.17 0.45
N SER A 55 0.21 17.71 0.71
CA SER A 55 1.24 18.47 1.45
C SER A 55 1.74 19.71 0.70
N THR A 56 1.50 19.77 -0.61
CA THR A 56 2.04 20.80 -1.51
C THR A 56 0.91 21.69 -2.04
N GLY A 57 0.10 22.26 -1.15
CA GLY A 57 -0.85 23.30 -1.53
C GLY A 57 -0.14 24.53 -2.13
N PRO A 58 -0.80 25.32 -3.00
CA PRO A 58 -0.15 26.36 -3.80
C PRO A 58 0.52 27.38 -2.89
N SER A 59 1.83 27.56 -3.03
CA SER A 59 2.50 28.76 -2.56
C SER A 59 1.89 29.93 -3.33
N ARG A 60 0.89 30.58 -2.72
CA ARG A 60 0.32 31.84 -3.22
C ARG A 60 1.41 32.89 -3.07
N ALA A 61 2.15 33.12 -4.15
CA ALA A 61 2.86 34.37 -4.39
C ALA A 61 1.87 35.45 -4.82
#